data_AF-A0A7G2FIN5-F1
#
_entry.id   AF-A0A7G2FIN5-F1
#
_cell.length_a   1.000
_cell.length_b   1.000
_cell.length_c   1.000
_cell.angle_alpha   90.00
_cell.angle_beta   90.00
_cell.angle_gamma   90.00
#
_symmetry.space_group_name_H-M   'P 1'
#
loop_
_entity.id
_entity.type
_entity.pdbx_description
1 polymer ?
#
loop_
_entity_poly.entity_id
_entity_poly.type
_entity_poly.pdbx_seq_one_letter_code
_entity_poly.pdbx_strand_id
1 'polypeptide(L)' 'MECVCEVINKEIEAAIDMQKLVNVAAACGRPLAPGSQCGSYLVPGGMIRH' A
#
# COMPACT_ATOMS: atom_id res chain seq x y z
N MET A 1 -0.81 6.97 5.84
CA MET A 1 0.41 6.66 5.05
C MET A 1 0.37 7.39 3.71
N GLU A 2 -0.13 8.64 3.69
CA GLU A 2 -0.20 9.44 2.46
C GLU A 2 1.21 9.75 1.93
N CYS A 3 2.15 10.12 2.83
CA CYS A 3 3.52 10.45 2.44
C CYS A 3 4.25 9.33 1.66
N VAL A 4 3.99 8.06 1.98
CA VAL A 4 4.60 6.94 1.23
C VAL A 4 3.99 6.84 -0.17
N CYS A 5 2.68 7.00 -0.28
CA CYS A 5 1.99 6.90 -1.56
C CYS A 5 2.27 8.09 -2.48
N GLU A 6 2.63 9.25 -1.93
CA GLU A 6 3.05 10.44 -2.68
C GLU A 6 4.39 10.25 -3.40
N VAL A 7 5.29 9.42 -2.85
CA VAL A 7 6.60 9.15 -3.46
C VAL A 7 6.59 7.92 -4.37
N ILE A 8 5.56 7.08 -4.29
CA ILE A 8 5.43 5.88 -5.14
C ILE A 8 5.17 6.33 -6.58
N ASN A 9 6.17 6.13 -7.44
CA ASN A 9 6.09 6.31 -8.88
C ASN A 9 6.26 4.96 -9.60
N LYS A 10 6.17 4.95 -10.93
CA LYS A 10 6.24 3.72 -11.72
C LYS A 10 7.56 2.94 -11.56
N GLU A 11 8.68 3.63 -11.32
CA GLU A 11 9.98 2.99 -11.12
C GLU A 11 9.99 2.23 -9.79
N ILE A 12 9.45 2.84 -8.73
CA ILE A 12 9.34 2.20 -7.43
C ILE A 12 8.35 1.04 -7.47
N GLU A 13 7.19 1.22 -8.12
CA GLU A 13 6.21 0.13 -8.30
C GLU A 13 6.79 -1.08 -9.02
N ALA A 14 7.69 -0.86 -9.98
CA ALA A 14 8.39 -1.95 -10.66
C ALA A 14 9.47 -2.62 -9.79
N ALA A 15 10.00 -1.89 -8.79
CA ALA A 15 11.06 -2.36 -7.90
C ALA A 15 10.53 -3.08 -6.64
N ILE A 16 9.30 -2.80 -6.21
CA ILE A 16 8.74 -3.35 -4.95
C ILE A 16 7.45 -4.15 -5.18
N ASP A 17 7.23 -5.13 -4.30
CA ASP A 17 5.93 -5.79 -4.20
C ASP A 17 4.95 -4.90 -3.42
N MET A 18 3.97 -4.33 -4.12
CA MET A 18 2.96 -3.44 -3.53
C MET A 18 2.08 -4.14 -2.50
N GLN A 19 1.79 -5.43 -2.66
CA GLN A 19 1.03 -6.20 -1.67
C GLN A 19 1.85 -6.36 -0.38
N LYS A 20 3.15 -6.58 -0.51
CA LYS A 20 4.06 -6.63 0.64
C LYS A 20 4.12 -5.27 1.35
N LEU A 21 4.14 -4.15 0.61
CA LEU A 21 4.06 -2.81 1.20
C LEU A 21 2.78 -2.63 2.03
N VAL A 22 1.62 -3.05 1.53
CA VAL A 22 0.35 -3.03 2.27
C VAL A 22 0.48 -3.81 3.59
N ASN A 23 1.02 -5.03 3.53
CA ASN A 23 1.16 -5.90 4.69
C ASN A 23 2.13 -5.32 5.74
N VAL A 24 3.26 -4.77 5.29
CA VAL A 24 4.24 -4.11 6.17
C VAL A 24 3.62 -2.88 6.83
N ALA A 25 2.91 -2.04 6.08
CA ALA A 25 2.23 -0.86 6.61
C ALA A 25 1.22 -1.23 7.71
N ALA A 26 0.43 -2.29 7.48
CA ALA A 26 -0.49 -2.81 8.48
C ALA A 26 0.23 -3.36 9.73
N ALA A 27 1.29 -4.15 9.55
CA ALA A 27 2.09 -4.69 10.65
C ALA A 27 2.77 -3.60 11.49
N CYS A 28 3.14 -2.48 10.86
CA CYS A 28 3.68 -1.29 11.54
C CYS A 28 2.60 -0.44 12.24
N GLY A 29 1.32 -0.86 12.23
CA GLY A 29 0.21 -0.13 12.86
C GLY A 29 -0.23 1.12 12.08
N ARG A 30 0.15 1.24 10.80
CA ARG A 30 -0.17 2.38 9.94
C ARG A 30 -0.71 1.87 8.59
N PRO A 31 -1.86 1.17 8.58
CA PRO A 31 -2.37 0.57 7.36
C PRO A 31 -2.64 1.61 6.27
N LEU A 32 -2.44 1.20 5.01
CA LEU A 32 -2.97 1.93 3.86
C LEU A 32 -4.50 1.83 3.87
N ALA A 33 -5.18 2.90 3.46
CA ALA A 33 -6.64 2.90 3.46
C ALA A 33 -7.16 1.91 2.40
N PRO A 34 -8.04 0.96 2.77
CA PRO A 34 -8.65 0.07 1.79
C PRO A 34 -9.36 0.85 0.67
N GLY A 35 -9.11 0.48 -0.58
CA GLY A 35 -9.70 1.16 -1.74
C GLY A 35 -9.06 2.50 -2.12
N SER A 36 -8.03 2.98 -1.39
CA SER A 36 -7.27 4.16 -1.82
C SER A 36 -6.27 3.81 -2.92
N GLN A 37 -5.90 4.80 -3.73
CA GLN A 37 -4.77 4.68 -4.65
C GLN A 37 -3.46 4.99 -3.93
N CYS A 38 -2.42 4.23 -4.26
CA CYS A 38 -1.04 4.44 -3.82
C CYS A 38 -0.13 4.32 -5.04
N GLY A 39 0.22 5.45 -5.65
CA GLY A 39 0.69 5.47 -7.03
C GLY A 39 -0.44 5.05 -7.99
N SER A 40 -0.14 4.13 -8.90
CA SER A 40 -1.10 3.45 -9.78
C SER A 40 -1.73 2.21 -9.15
N TYR A 41 -1.22 1.75 -8.00
CA TYR A 41 -1.74 0.58 -7.31
C TYR A 41 -3.01 0.90 -6.51
N LEU A 42 -4.09 0.16 -6.76
CA LEU A 42 -5.30 0.20 -5.93
C LEU A 42 -5.11 -0.70 -4.71
N VAL A 43 -5.11 -0.10 -3.51
CA VAL A 43 -4.98 -0.84 -2.26
C VAL A 43 -6.19 -1.77 -2.12
N PRO A 44 -5.99 -3.10 -2.03
CA PRO A 44 -7.09 -4.04 -1.91
C PRO A 44 -7.97 -3.74 -0.70
N GLY A 45 -9.28 -3.94 -0.87
CA GLY A 45 -10.25 -3.91 0.22
C GLY A 45 -9.84 -4.89 1.31
N GLY A 46 -9.33 -4.42 2.44
CA GLY A 46 -8.89 -5.27 3.54
C GLY A 46 -10.05 -6.01 4.17
N MET A 47 -10.29 -7.25 3.75
CA MET A 47 -10.88 -8.28 4.60
C MET A 47 -9.74 -9.12 5.18
N ILE A 48 -9.33 -8.80 6.41
CA ILE A 48 -8.70 -9.77 7.29
C ILE A 48 -9.57 -9.84 8.55
N ARG A 49 -10.53 -10.77 8.54
CA ARG A 49 -11.17 -11.29 9.75
C ARG A 49 -10.88 -12.78 9.78
N HIS A 50 -9.93 -13.21 10.60
CA HIS A 50 -9.98 -14.46 11.35
C HIS A 50 -9.28 -14.24 12.68
#